data_AF-A0A2S9F9E0-F1
#
_entry.id   AF-A0A2S9F9E0-F1
#
_cell.length_a   1.000
_cell.length_b   1.000
_cell.length_c   1.000
_cell.angle_alpha   90.00
_cell.angle_beta   90.00
_cell.angle_gamma   90.00
#
_symmetry.space_group_name_H-M   'P 1'
#
loop_
_entity.id
_entity.type
_entity.pdbx_description
1 polymer ?
#
loop_
_entity_poly.entity_id
_entity_poly.type
_entity_poly.pdbx_seq_one_letter_code
_entity_poly.pdbx_strand_id
1 'polypeptide(L)'
;MSESPGFPGAPDPSLPNAEGAWAQQAEANLGDRRLREEIDRGLTFGLEAAPTINDRTISTFVRGEKPHFAGERGTFLKCPFIEDVHEVDDA
;
A
#
# COMPACT_ATOMS: atom_id res chain seq x y z
N MET A 1 -16.29 -0.41 -25.62
CA MET A 1 -15.46 -1.49 -25.06
C MET A 1 -14.03 -1.14 -25.40
N SER A 2 -13.32 -0.45 -24.49
CA SER A 2 -11.90 -0.16 -24.71
C SER A 2 -11.13 -1.46 -24.47
N GLU A 3 -10.38 -1.94 -25.46
CA GLU A 3 -9.42 -3.02 -25.25
C GLU A 3 -8.51 -2.65 -24.08
N SER A 4 -8.42 -3.51 -23.07
CA SER A 4 -7.35 -3.41 -22.09
C SER A 4 -6.04 -3.63 -22.86
N PRO A 5 -5.12 -2.66 -22.88
CA PRO A 5 -3.84 -2.87 -23.54
C PRO A 5 -3.17 -4.09 -22.89
N GLY A 6 -2.80 -5.09 -23.69
CA GLY A 6 -2.10 -6.25 -23.17
C GLY A 6 -0.82 -5.86 -22.44
N PHE A 7 -0.31 -6.75 -21.59
CA PHE A 7 0.93 -6.52 -20.87
C PHE A 7 2.07 -6.12 -21.83
N PRO A 8 2.86 -5.07 -21.55
CA PRO A 8 3.89 -4.61 -22.47
C PRO A 8 4.97 -5.70 -22.66
N GLY A 9 5.43 -5.87 -23.90
CA GLY A 9 6.54 -6.76 -24.22
C GLY A 9 7.84 -6.37 -23.49
N ALA A 10 8.82 -7.27 -23.43
CA ALA A 10 10.06 -7.03 -22.70
C ALA A 10 10.80 -5.76 -23.19
N PRO A 11 11.44 -4.99 -22.28
CA PRO A 11 12.18 -3.79 -22.66
C PRO A 11 13.43 -4.13 -23.50
N ASP A 12 13.75 -3.29 -24.48
CA ASP A 12 15.00 -3.39 -25.25
C ASP A 12 16.18 -2.89 -24.40
N PRO A 13 17.15 -3.75 -24.04
CA PRO A 13 18.27 -3.37 -23.17
C PRO A 13 19.24 -2.37 -23.83
N SER A 14 19.16 -2.15 -25.14
CA SER A 14 20.01 -1.18 -25.85
C SER A 14 19.54 0.27 -25.70
N LEU A 15 18.28 0.49 -25.31
CA LEU A 15 17.70 1.82 -25.17
C LEU A 15 17.91 2.36 -23.75
N PRO A 16 18.30 3.65 -23.60
CA PRO A 16 18.41 4.27 -22.28
C PRO A 16 17.07 4.22 -21.52
N ASN A 17 17.10 3.77 -20.27
CA ASN A 17 15.93 3.71 -19.36
C ASN A 17 14.73 2.89 -19.90
N ALA A 18 14.99 1.89 -20.76
CA ALA A 18 13.94 1.03 -21.30
C ALA A 18 13.14 0.30 -20.20
N GLU A 19 13.82 -0.15 -19.15
CA GLU A 19 13.20 -0.84 -18.01
C GLU A 19 12.22 0.06 -17.25
N GLY A 20 12.58 1.33 -17.02
CA GLY A 20 11.71 2.28 -16.33
C GLY A 20 10.46 2.62 -17.14
N ALA A 21 10.62 2.83 -18.45
CA ALA A 21 9.49 3.10 -19.35
C ALA A 21 8.54 1.89 -19.45
N TRP A 22 9.11 0.68 -19.52
CA TRP A 22 8.35 -0.56 -19.48
C TRP A 22 7.59 -0.74 -18.16
N ALA A 23 8.25 -0.49 -17.03
CA ALA A 23 7.67 -0.68 -15.70
C ALA A 23 6.43 0.20 -15.49
N GLN A 24 6.47 1.47 -15.92
CA GLN A 24 5.31 2.39 -15.86
C GLN A 24 4.12 1.87 -16.68
N GLN A 25 4.37 1.28 -17.85
CA GLN A 25 3.31 0.71 -18.69
C GLN A 25 2.77 -0.61 -18.10
N ALA A 26 3.65 -1.42 -17.51
CA ALA A 26 3.30 -2.68 -16.87
C ALA A 26 2.46 -2.46 -15.61
N GLU A 27 2.74 -1.41 -14.84
CA GLU A 27 1.99 -1.03 -13.63
C GLU A 27 0.51 -0.83 -13.91
N ALA A 28 0.14 -0.21 -15.05
CA ALA A 28 -1.25 -0.02 -15.44
C ALA A 28 -2.05 -1.32 -15.64
N ASN A 29 -1.36 -2.45 -15.80
CA ASN A 29 -1.96 -3.77 -15.91
C ASN A 29 -2.08 -4.52 -14.57
N LEU A 30 -1.50 -3.98 -13.50
CA LEU A 30 -1.62 -4.57 -12.17
C LEU A 30 -3.04 -4.38 -11.64
N GLY A 31 -3.64 -5.48 -11.16
CA GLY A 31 -4.92 -5.41 -10.47
C GLY A 31 -4.79 -4.78 -9.09
N ASP A 32 -5.84 -4.09 -8.65
CA ASP A 32 -5.87 -3.34 -7.38
C ASP A 32 -6.57 -4.11 -6.23
N ARG A 33 -7.02 -5.35 -6.46
CA ARG A 33 -7.77 -6.13 -5.46
C ARG A 33 -7.10 -6.16 -4.08
N ARG A 34 -5.80 -6.47 -4.02
CA ARG A 34 -5.05 -6.52 -2.75
C ARG A 34 -4.95 -5.14 -2.11
N LEU A 35 -4.75 -4.09 -2.89
CA LEU A 35 -4.73 -2.72 -2.39
C LEU A 35 -6.07 -2.36 -1.74
N ARG A 36 -7.20 -2.72 -2.38
CA ARG A 36 -8.54 -2.49 -1.80
C ARG A 36 -8.76 -3.26 -0.50
N GLU A 37 -8.35 -4.53 -0.45
CA GLU A 37 -8.41 -5.35 0.77
C GLU A 37 -7.63 -4.70 1.93
N GLU A 38 -6.44 -4.14 1.67
CA GLU A 38 -5.65 -3.45 2.68
C GLU A 38 -6.27 -2.10 3.10
N ILE A 39 -6.86 -1.34 2.16
CA ILE A 39 -7.61 -0.12 2.47
C ILE A 39 -8.80 -0.44 3.38
N ASP A 40 -9.63 -1.41 3.01
CA ASP A 40 -10.82 -1.80 3.78
C ASP A 40 -10.43 -2.26 5.19
N ARG A 41 -9.36 -3.07 5.30
CA ARG A 41 -8.81 -3.50 6.59
C ARG A 41 -8.32 -2.33 7.43
N GLY A 42 -7.56 -1.40 6.82
CA GLY A 42 -7.03 -0.22 7.50
C GLY A 42 -8.13 0.72 8.00
N LEU A 43 -9.22 0.86 7.27
CA LEU A 43 -10.39 1.63 7.69
C LEU A 43 -11.21 0.93 8.78
N THR A 44 -11.22 -0.41 8.80
CA THR A 44 -11.95 -1.21 9.79
C THR A 44 -11.26 -1.20 11.15
N PHE A 45 -9.95 -1.44 11.17
CA PHE A 45 -9.17 -1.62 12.41
C PHE A 45 -8.42 -0.37 12.85
N GLY A 46 -8.42 0.68 12.03
CA GLY A 46 -7.76 1.94 12.32
C GLY A 46 -8.74 3.03 12.77
N LEU A 47 -8.18 4.17 13.15
CA LEU A 47 -8.96 5.34 13.54
C LEU A 47 -9.41 6.14 12.32
N GLU A 48 -10.63 6.68 12.40
CA GLU A 48 -11.17 7.52 11.34
C GLU A 48 -10.27 8.72 11.03
N ALA A 49 -10.13 9.05 9.74
CA ALA A 49 -9.43 10.24 9.31
C ALA A 49 -10.13 11.52 9.77
N ALA A 50 -9.34 12.53 10.17
CA ALA A 50 -9.87 13.82 10.60
C ALA A 50 -10.81 14.44 9.53
N PRO A 51 -11.84 15.22 9.94
CA PRO A 51 -12.83 15.76 8.99
C PRO A 51 -12.24 16.69 7.91
N THR A 52 -11.06 17.25 8.13
CA THR A 52 -10.34 18.11 7.17
C THR A 52 -9.60 17.32 6.08
N ILE A 53 -9.52 16.00 6.22
CA ILE A 53 -8.88 15.11 5.25
C ILE A 53 -9.92 14.72 4.19
N ASN A 54 -9.63 15.09 2.95
CA ASN A 54 -10.49 14.81 1.81
C ASN A 54 -10.42 13.34 1.36
N ASP A 55 -9.25 12.70 1.48
CA ASP A 55 -9.09 11.29 1.14
C ASP A 55 -9.67 10.42 2.26
N ARG A 56 -10.72 9.66 1.94
CA ARG A 56 -11.41 8.76 2.88
C ARG A 56 -10.97 7.31 2.75
N THR A 57 -9.94 7.04 1.95
CA THR A 57 -9.29 5.72 1.84
C THR A 57 -8.16 5.54 2.85
N ILE A 58 -7.84 6.57 3.64
CA ILE A 58 -6.79 6.53 4.66
C ILE A 58 -7.37 6.50 6.08
N SER A 59 -6.72 5.73 6.95
CA SER A 59 -6.92 5.76 8.40
C SER A 59 -5.83 6.62 9.04
N THR A 60 -6.08 7.16 10.24
CA THR A 60 -5.04 7.87 11.01
C THR A 60 -4.06 6.93 11.70
N PHE A 61 -4.40 5.65 11.82
CA PHE A 61 -3.50 4.57 12.22
C PHE A 61 -3.49 3.48 11.15
N VAL A 62 -2.46 3.50 10.31
CA VAL A 62 -2.19 2.44 9.33
C VAL A 62 -0.76 1.98 9.51
N ARG A 63 -0.60 0.68 9.78
CA ARG A 63 0.72 0.05 9.78
C ARG A 63 1.08 -0.34 8.35
N GLY A 64 1.93 0.46 7.73
CA GLY A 64 2.53 0.11 6.44
C GLY A 64 3.47 -1.10 6.56
N GLU A 65 3.77 -1.70 5.42
CA GLU A 65 4.86 -2.67 5.31
C GLU A 65 6.16 -2.07 5.86
N LYS A 66 6.95 -2.88 6.58
CA LYS A 66 8.29 -2.47 6.99
C LYS A 66 9.08 -2.12 5.71
N PRO A 67 9.70 -0.94 5.63
CA PRO A 67 10.52 -0.61 4.47
C PRO A 67 11.57 -1.71 4.24
N HIS A 68 11.72 -2.17 2.99
CA HIS A 68 12.62 -3.28 2.64
C HIS A 68 14.07 -3.09 3.10
N PHE A 69 14.51 -1.83 3.28
CA PHE A 69 15.85 -1.48 3.75
C PHE A 69 15.99 -1.44 5.28
N ALA A 70 14.90 -1.37 6.04
CA ALA A 70 14.95 -1.41 7.50
C ALA A 70 15.26 -2.85 7.93
N GLY A 71 16.19 -3.10 8.85
CA GLY A 71 16.57 -4.44 9.33
C GLY A 71 15.50 -5.15 10.19
N GLU A 72 15.93 -5.93 11.19
CA GLU A 72 15.03 -6.60 12.13
C GLU A 72 14.76 -5.76 13.40
N ARG A 73 13.51 -5.87 13.86
CA ARG A 73 12.84 -5.26 15.04
C ARG A 73 12.20 -3.90 14.78
N GLY A 74 10.89 -4.00 14.60
CA GLY A 74 9.97 -2.89 14.43
C GLY A 74 10.01 -1.87 15.56
N THR A 75 9.56 -0.69 15.16
CA THR A 75 9.30 0.53 15.90
C THR A 75 8.67 0.33 17.29
N PHE A 76 9.28 1.01 18.27
CA PHE A 76 8.80 1.40 19.60
C PHE A 76 7.95 0.41 20.42
N LEU A 77 8.52 0.03 21.58
CA LEU A 77 7.97 -0.80 22.67
C LEU A 77 7.82 -2.29 22.32
N LYS A 78 8.32 -3.15 23.22
CA LYS A 78 8.19 -4.63 23.17
C LYS A 78 6.76 -5.08 23.49
N CYS A 79 5.75 -4.31 23.11
CA CYS A 79 4.37 -4.64 23.37
C CYS A 79 3.88 -5.64 22.31
N PRO A 80 3.02 -6.59 22.69
CA PRO A 80 2.27 -7.38 21.73
C PRO A 80 1.58 -6.46 20.73
N PHE A 81 1.61 -6.85 19.46
CA PHE A 81 0.89 -6.13 18.43
C PHE A 81 -0.61 -6.36 18.62
N ILE A 82 -1.36 -5.27 18.64
CA ILE A 82 -2.82 -5.26 18.59
C ILE A 82 -3.21 -4.82 17.17
N GLU A 83 -4.01 -5.65 16.51
CA GLU A 83 -4.45 -5.41 15.13
C GLU A 83 -5.53 -4.33 15.08
N ASP A 84 -6.52 -4.42 15.97
CA ASP A 84 -7.64 -3.48 16.05
C ASP A 84 -7.39 -2.41 17.11
N VAL A 85 -7.24 -1.15 16.69
CA VAL A 85 -6.99 -0.03 17.61
C VAL A 85 -8.11 0.17 18.63
N HIS A 86 -9.32 -0.30 18.35
CA HIS A 86 -10.46 -0.18 19.24
C HIS A 86 -10.39 -1.12 20.45
N GLU A 87 -9.47 -2.10 20.44
CA GLU A 87 -9.18 -2.96 21.59
C GLU A 87 -8.21 -2.31 22.60
N VAL A 88 -7.69 -1.12 22.30
CA VAL A 88 -6.87 -0.35 23.24
C VAL A 88 -7.78 0.28 24.30
N ASP A 89 -7.63 -0.15 25.55
CA ASP A 89 -8.33 0.40 26.71
C ASP A 89 -7.44 1.40 27.49
N ASP A 90 -8.05 2.17 28.39
CA ASP A 90 -7.33 3.06 29.29
C ASP A 90 -6.36 2.26 30.19
N ALA A 91 -5.18 2.83 30.43
CA ALA A 91 -4.09 2.20 31.20
C ALA A 91 -4.25 2.36 32.72
#